data_AF-A0A5C9BRR1-F1
#
_entry.id   AF-A0A5C9BRR1-F1
#
_cell.length_a   1.000
_cell.length_b   1.000
_cell.length_c   1.000
_cell.angle_alpha   90.00
_cell.angle_beta   90.00
_cell.angle_gamma   90.00
#
_symmetry.space_group_name_H-M   'P 1'
#
loop_
_entity.id
_entity.type
_entity.pdbx_description
1 polymer ?
#
loop_
_entity_poly.entity_id
_entity_poly.type
_entity_poly.pdbx_seq_one_letter_code
_entity_poly.pdbx_strand_id
1 'polypeptide(L)'
;MSHLLRWCICFAFSVGLIVSSIANAQEKKEAPVVPPREGKREKVQIFNGKDLTGWVGHEQYWSVKDGVIIGKNTDKVPVSTYLLTERKFTDFRLVFESKLVTSEMHSGIAM
;
A
#
# COMPACT_ATOMS: atom_id res chain seq x y z
N MET A 1 61.52 -49.90 -43.58
CA MET A 1 60.24 -50.28 -44.22
C MET A 1 59.14 -49.41 -43.66
N SER A 2 58.49 -48.64 -44.53
CA SER A 2 57.09 -48.13 -44.47
C SER A 2 56.55 -47.62 -43.13
N HIS A 3 56.39 -46.31 -42.97
CA HIS A 3 55.17 -45.54 -43.28
C HIS A 3 54.02 -45.65 -42.25
N LEU A 4 53.78 -44.51 -41.59
CA LEU A 4 52.49 -43.79 -41.46
C LEU A 4 51.41 -44.24 -40.44
N LEU A 5 50.94 -43.19 -39.72
CA LEU A 5 49.60 -42.94 -39.15
C LEU A 5 49.24 -43.69 -37.84
N ARG A 6 48.77 -43.05 -36.76
CA ARG A 6 47.68 -42.06 -36.60
C ARG A 6 47.82 -41.37 -35.22
N TRP A 7 47.82 -40.04 -35.15
CA TRP A 7 46.72 -39.17 -34.67
C TRP A 7 46.38 -39.31 -33.18
N CYS A 8 46.96 -38.48 -32.31
CA CYS A 8 46.52 -37.15 -31.87
C CYS A 8 45.32 -37.13 -30.89
N ILE A 9 45.65 -36.75 -29.65
CA ILE A 9 45.05 -35.65 -28.87
C ILE A 9 43.53 -35.61 -28.78
N CYS A 10 43.02 -35.90 -27.57
CA CYS A 10 41.93 -35.16 -26.92
C CYS A 10 41.81 -35.63 -25.45
N PHE A 11 42.57 -35.03 -24.54
CA PHE A 11 42.13 -34.95 -23.14
C PHE A 11 41.96 -33.46 -22.82
N ALA A 12 40.70 -33.07 -22.73
CA ALA A 12 40.26 -31.70 -22.50
C ALA A 12 40.84 -31.18 -21.18
N PHE A 13 41.68 -30.16 -21.26
CA PHE A 13 42.04 -29.33 -20.12
C PHE A 13 40.81 -28.52 -19.71
N SER A 14 40.26 -28.81 -18.54
CA SER A 14 39.23 -28.01 -17.89
C SER A 14 39.83 -26.67 -17.47
N VAL A 15 39.77 -25.68 -18.36
CA VAL A 15 40.04 -24.27 -18.03
C VAL A 15 38.82 -23.74 -17.29
N GLY A 16 38.92 -23.61 -15.97
CA GLY A 16 37.97 -22.87 -15.16
C GLY A 16 38.01 -21.39 -15.53
N LEU A 17 37.05 -20.95 -16.35
CA LEU A 17 36.80 -19.53 -16.62
C LEU A 17 36.14 -18.92 -15.38
N ILE A 18 36.93 -18.18 -14.62
CA ILE A 18 36.43 -17.28 -13.57
C ILE A 18 35.74 -16.12 -14.29
N VAL A 19 34.41 -16.22 -14.45
CA VAL A 19 33.58 -15.09 -14.85
C VAL A 19 33.48 -14.18 -13.62
N SER A 20 34.27 -13.11 -13.60
CA SER A 20 34.07 -12.03 -12.63
C SER A 20 32.73 -11.35 -12.96
N SER A 21 31.71 -11.65 -12.17
CA SER A 21 30.46 -10.92 -12.16
C SER A 21 30.75 -9.50 -11.69
N ILE A 22 30.90 -8.57 -12.65
CA ILE A 22 30.76 -7.15 -12.35
C ILE A 22 29.29 -6.94 -12.05
N ALA A 23 28.94 -7.00 -10.76
CA ALA A 23 27.64 -6.59 -10.28
C ALA A 23 27.48 -5.10 -10.62
N ASN A 24 26.58 -4.80 -11.56
CA ASN A 24 26.08 -3.45 -11.77
C ASN A 24 25.36 -3.02 -10.49
N ALA A 25 26.10 -2.35 -9.59
CA ALA A 25 25.52 -1.64 -8.47
C ALA A 25 24.73 -0.47 -9.04
N GLN A 26 23.41 -0.64 -9.21
CA GLN A 26 22.53 0.48 -9.49
C GLN A 26 22.64 1.44 -8.30
N GLU A 27 23.18 2.63 -8.54
CA GLU A 27 23.18 3.73 -7.58
C GLU A 27 21.75 3.95 -7.09
N LYS A 28 21.53 3.65 -5.81
CA LYS A 28 20.23 3.81 -5.16
C LYS A 28 20.05 5.30 -4.90
N LYS A 29 19.54 6.02 -5.90
CA LYS A 29 19.24 7.45 -5.79
C LYS A 29 18.25 7.65 -4.65
N GLU A 30 18.71 8.22 -3.54
CA GLU A 30 17.85 8.49 -2.39
C GLU A 30 16.70 9.41 -2.80
N ALA A 31 15.50 9.10 -2.29
CA ALA A 31 14.33 9.91 -2.58
C ALA A 31 14.53 11.33 -1.99
N PRO A 32 14.17 12.39 -2.72
CA PRO A 32 14.27 13.74 -2.20
C PRO A 32 13.42 13.87 -0.92
N VAL A 33 14.06 14.27 0.18
CA VAL A 33 13.37 14.55 1.44
C VAL A 33 12.67 15.89 1.31
N VAL A 34 11.36 15.86 1.08
CA VAL A 34 10.52 17.07 1.07
C VAL A 34 10.20 17.42 2.53
N PRO A 35 10.63 18.60 3.04
CA PRO A 35 10.24 19.02 4.38
C PRO A 35 8.73 19.21 4.44
N PRO A 36 8.08 18.91 5.59
CA PRO A 36 6.66 19.21 5.77
C PRO A 36 6.39 20.68 5.49
N ARG A 37 5.25 20.99 4.86
CA ARG A 37 4.81 22.37 4.68
C ARG A 37 4.76 23.10 6.03
N GLU A 38 5.20 24.35 6.03
CA GLU A 38 5.07 25.22 7.19
C GLU A 38 3.61 25.56 7.43
N GLY A 39 3.22 25.63 8.71
CA GLY A 39 1.85 25.91 9.08
C GLY A 39 1.55 25.55 10.52
N LYS A 40 0.43 26.06 11.03
CA LYS A 40 -0.06 25.73 12.36
C LYS A 40 -0.55 24.28 12.36
N ARG A 41 -0.01 23.46 13.27
CA ARG A 41 -0.49 22.09 13.49
C ARG A 41 -1.62 22.13 14.52
N GLU A 42 -2.79 21.65 14.13
CA GLU A 42 -3.95 21.57 15.00
C GLU A 42 -4.41 20.12 15.11
N LYS A 43 -4.76 19.68 16.33
CA LYS A 43 -5.47 18.42 16.53
C LYS A 43 -6.96 18.69 16.43
N VAL A 44 -7.62 18.07 15.47
CA VAL A 44 -9.05 18.21 15.24
C VAL A 44 -9.70 16.85 15.49
N GLN A 45 -10.66 16.81 16.43
CA GLN A 45 -11.53 15.65 16.57
C GLN A 45 -12.65 15.76 15.55
N ILE A 46 -12.68 14.84 14.59
CA ILE A 46 -13.67 14.83 13.49
C ILE A 46 -14.92 14.01 13.82
N PHE A 47 -14.87 13.18 14.87
CA PHE A 47 -16.00 12.42 15.35
C PHE A 47 -16.27 12.79 16.82
N ASN A 48 -17.52 13.08 17.13
CA ASN A 48 -17.95 13.54 18.46
C ASN A 48 -18.29 12.39 19.43
N GLY A 49 -18.23 11.13 18.99
CA GLY A 49 -18.54 9.96 19.80
C GLY A 49 -20.03 9.69 20.01
N LYS A 50 -20.93 10.45 19.37
CA LYS A 50 -22.37 10.43 19.66
C LYS A 50 -23.22 10.23 18.41
N ASP A 51 -22.92 10.97 17.35
CA ASP A 51 -23.73 11.01 16.14
C ASP A 51 -22.88 11.39 14.91
N LEU A 52 -23.54 11.54 13.76
CA LEU A 52 -22.92 11.88 12.48
C LEU A 52 -22.90 13.40 12.20
N THR A 53 -23.03 14.26 13.22
CA THR A 53 -22.89 15.71 13.03
C THR A 53 -21.54 16.04 12.40
N GLY A 54 -21.53 16.79 11.29
CA GLY A 54 -20.33 17.09 10.52
C GLY A 54 -19.97 16.05 9.46
N TRP A 55 -20.84 15.06 9.21
CA TRP A 55 -20.66 14.02 8.21
C TRP A 55 -21.85 13.98 7.23
N VAL A 56 -21.56 13.61 5.98
CA VAL A 56 -22.52 13.45 4.89
C VAL A 56 -22.39 12.03 4.33
N GLY A 57 -23.51 11.31 4.28
CA GLY A 57 -23.58 9.96 3.76
C GLY A 57 -25.00 9.44 3.72
N HIS A 58 -25.19 8.20 3.27
CA HIS A 58 -26.50 7.58 3.25
C HIS A 58 -26.84 6.96 4.61
N GLU A 59 -27.84 7.51 5.31
CA GLU A 59 -28.28 7.06 6.65
C GLU A 59 -28.64 5.56 6.71
N GLN A 60 -29.05 4.98 5.58
CA GLN A 60 -29.35 3.53 5.51
C GLN A 60 -28.12 2.64 5.76
N TYR A 61 -26.90 3.15 5.51
CA TYR A 61 -25.65 2.37 5.62
C TYR A 61 -24.76 2.82 6.76
N TRP A 62 -24.98 4.02 7.31
CA TRP A 62 -24.11 4.65 8.28
C TRP A 62 -24.90 5.02 9.53
N SER A 63 -24.41 4.59 10.68
CA SER A 63 -25.00 4.87 11.98
C SER A 63 -23.93 5.01 13.05
N VAL A 64 -24.31 5.49 14.25
CA VAL A 64 -23.45 5.47 15.43
C VAL A 64 -24.08 4.57 16.47
N LYS A 65 -23.28 3.65 17.02
CA LYS A 65 -23.69 2.78 18.12
C LYS A 65 -22.51 2.58 19.06
N ASP A 66 -22.77 2.65 20.36
CA ASP A 66 -21.78 2.45 21.42
C ASP A 66 -20.53 3.33 21.24
N GLY A 67 -20.72 4.55 20.76
CA GLY A 67 -19.65 5.53 20.53
C GLY A 67 -18.75 5.21 19.33
N VAL A 68 -19.19 4.38 18.39
CA VAL A 68 -18.45 4.00 17.18
C VAL A 68 -19.30 4.20 15.94
N ILE A 69 -18.68 4.70 14.87
CA ILE A 69 -19.32 4.76 13.55
C ILE A 69 -19.40 3.34 12.97
N ILE A 70 -20.60 2.92 12.57
CA ILE A 70 -20.85 1.62 11.95
C ILE A 70 -21.26 1.84 10.50
N GLY A 71 -20.44 1.30 9.58
CA GLY A 71 -20.81 1.08 8.19
C GLY A 71 -21.30 -0.35 8.00
N LYS A 72 -22.54 -0.52 7.52
CA LYS A 72 -23.15 -1.84 7.35
C LYS A 72 -24.18 -1.84 6.22
N ASN A 73 -24.26 -2.93 5.49
CA ASN A 73 -25.36 -3.26 4.59
C ASN A 73 -25.73 -4.74 4.76
N THR A 74 -27.03 -5.05 4.65
CA THR A 74 -27.54 -6.43 4.64
C THR A 74 -27.63 -6.98 3.22
N ASP A 75 -27.99 -6.12 2.29
CA ASP A 75 -28.22 -6.45 0.89
C ASP A 75 -27.06 -5.99 0.02
N LYS A 76 -27.03 -6.47 -1.23
CA LYS A 76 -26.04 -6.04 -2.21
C LYS A 76 -26.22 -4.54 -2.48
N VAL A 77 -25.15 -3.77 -2.26
CA VAL A 77 -25.12 -2.35 -2.62
C VAL A 77 -24.72 -2.24 -4.09
N PRO A 78 -25.54 -1.62 -4.96
CA PRO A 78 -25.26 -1.57 -6.40
C PRO A 78 -24.09 -0.65 -6.76
N VAL A 79 -23.81 0.35 -5.93
CA VAL A 79 -22.71 1.32 -6.09
C VAL A 79 -22.03 1.56 -4.74
N SER A 80 -20.75 1.90 -4.74
CA SER A 80 -20.05 2.27 -3.52
C SER A 80 -20.73 3.45 -2.83
N THR A 81 -20.91 3.36 -1.52
CA THR A 81 -21.37 4.48 -0.70
C THR A 81 -20.28 4.91 0.26
N TYR A 82 -20.30 6.19 0.62
CA TYR A 82 -19.27 6.81 1.44
C TYR A 82 -19.91 7.59 2.58
N LEU A 83 -19.14 7.73 3.66
CA LEU A 83 -19.37 8.70 4.72
C LEU A 83 -18.23 9.71 4.66
N LEU A 84 -18.55 10.95 4.31
CA LEU A 84 -17.59 12.01 4.05
C LEU A 84 -17.72 13.09 5.13
N THR A 85 -16.62 13.74 5.52
CA THR A 85 -16.69 14.92 6.38
C THR A 85 -17.24 16.12 5.61
N GLU A 86 -18.06 16.96 6.25
CA GLU A 86 -18.48 18.24 5.66
C GLU A 86 -17.29 19.19 5.48
N ARG A 87 -16.34 19.15 6.42
CA ARG A 87 -15.09 19.91 6.35
C ARG A 87 -14.15 19.28 5.33
N LYS A 88 -13.49 20.12 4.54
CA LYS A 88 -12.44 19.72 3.59
C LYS A 88 -11.07 19.89 4.23
N PHE A 89 -10.18 18.92 3.97
CA PHE A 89 -8.80 18.91 4.43
C PHE A 89 -7.86 18.75 3.23
N THR A 90 -6.66 19.32 3.33
CA THR A 90 -5.61 19.19 2.30
C THR A 90 -4.42 18.44 2.88
N ASP A 91 -3.72 19.06 3.83
CA ASP A 91 -2.57 18.49 4.52
C ASP A 91 -2.99 18.01 5.90
N PHE A 92 -3.08 16.69 6.08
CA PHE A 92 -3.52 16.11 7.33
C PHE A 92 -2.77 14.83 7.68
N ARG A 93 -2.79 14.50 8.97
CA ARG A 93 -2.46 13.18 9.50
C ARG A 93 -3.73 12.62 10.13
N LEU A 94 -4.33 11.62 9.48
CA LEU A 94 -5.48 10.91 10.03
C LEU A 94 -5.00 9.86 11.03
N VAL A 95 -5.59 9.86 12.22
CA VAL A 95 -5.37 8.84 13.25
C VAL A 95 -6.74 8.31 13.64
N PHE A 96 -6.94 7.01 13.46
CA PHE A 96 -8.20 6.34 13.76
C PHE A 96 -7.95 4.86 14.01
N GLU A 97 -8.92 4.21 14.66
CA GLU A 97 -8.98 2.77 14.81
C GLU A 97 -10.13 2.24 13.96
N SER A 98 -9.96 1.06 13.36
CA SER A 98 -11.03 0.39 12.63
C SER A 98 -11.04 -1.09 12.94
N LYS A 99 -12.24 -1.67 12.84
CA LYS A 99 -12.46 -3.11 12.98
C LYS A 99 -13.37 -3.56 11.85
N LEU A 100 -12.87 -4.46 11.01
CA LEU A 100 -13.73 -5.22 10.11
C LEU A 100 -14.30 -6.40 10.90
N VAL A 101 -15.62 -6.45 11.04
CA VAL A 101 -16.31 -7.63 11.57
C VAL A 101 -16.26 -8.78 10.56
N THR A 102 -16.64 -9.99 10.95
CA THR A 102 -16.74 -11.12 10.02
C THR A 102 -17.66 -10.76 8.85
N SER A 103 -17.06 -10.54 7.69
CA SER A 103 -17.71 -10.03 6.49
C SER A 103 -16.87 -10.37 5.27
N GLU A 104 -17.52 -10.75 4.17
CA GLU A 104 -16.89 -10.91 2.85
C GLU A 104 -16.75 -9.56 2.11
N MET A 105 -17.20 -8.46 2.73
CA MET A 105 -17.16 -7.12 2.15
C MET A 105 -15.92 -6.35 2.60
N HIS A 106 -15.47 -5.43 1.74
CA HIS A 106 -14.32 -4.59 2.00
C HIS A 106 -14.72 -3.20 2.53
N SER A 107 -13.84 -2.60 3.33
CA SER A 107 -13.92 -1.20 3.73
C SER A 107 -12.61 -0.49 3.37
N GLY A 108 -12.62 0.84 3.36
CA GLY A 108 -11.46 1.64 3.00
C GLY A 108 -11.63 3.10 3.36
N ILE A 109 -10.51 3.82 3.33
CA ILE A 109 -10.47 5.28 3.50
C ILE A 109 -10.31 5.91 2.12
N ALA A 110 -11.24 6.78 1.76
CA ALA A 110 -11.13 7.63 0.57
C ALA A 110 -10.55 8.99 0.97
N MET A 111 -9.63 9.51 0.15
CA MET A 111 -8.97 10.81 0.33
C MET A 111 -9.05 11.61 -0.97
#